data_AF-A0A942BDC6-F1
#
_entry.id   AF-A0A942BDC6-F1
#
_cell.length_a   1.000
_cell.length_b   1.000
_cell.length_c   1.000
_cell.angle_alpha   90.00
_cell.angle_beta   90.00
_cell.angle_gamma   90.00
#
_symmetry.space_group_name_H-M   'P 1'
#
loop_
_entity.id
_entity.type
_entity.pdbx_description
1 polymer ?
#
loop_
_entity_poly.entity_id
_entity_poly.type
_entity_poly.pdbx_seq_one_letter_code
_entity_poly.pdbx_strand_id
1 'polypeptide(L)'
;MAQTFDQLVRAFNGASNLPQPSKSPLRLSALLESGDPSPAEIEAIVHSDPALTAGLLKTASAAAFGRTRPVGSIREAVMVLGFRALRSVAIALWTQALVCEGKHKSRLDLVRFSTGSYFTGILASELSSVSPEPKGEGAWSSEEVFAFGVLGRLGVGLLSLLAPDEFDRVYAKAESDKTSLETAFQALHGRSLHELALVGARSMALPESLCAALETLSTGQGLPGAVAATSFVTTALQVADSNGMGIGKWDVSLDLPDDHELAELIERAKASSTGTLLKSA
;
A
#
# COMPACT_ATOMS: atom_id res chain seq x y z
N MET A 1 26.35 0.00 -13.68
CA MET A 1 26.44 -1.45 -14.01
C MET A 1 25.15 -2.11 -13.55
N ALA A 2 24.71 -3.19 -14.21
CA ALA A 2 23.50 -3.91 -13.80
C ALA A 2 23.68 -4.54 -12.41
N GLN A 3 22.76 -4.30 -11.46
CA GLN A 3 22.79 -5.01 -10.19
C GLN A 3 22.18 -6.40 -10.37
N THR A 4 22.75 -7.39 -9.71
CA THR A 4 22.16 -8.75 -9.61
C THR A 4 21.08 -8.77 -8.54
N PHE A 5 20.13 -9.71 -8.65
CA PHE A 5 19.10 -9.89 -7.63
C PHE A 5 19.68 -10.08 -6.21
N ASP A 6 20.76 -10.86 -6.06
CA ASP A 6 21.43 -11.06 -4.77
C ASP A 6 22.05 -9.76 -4.20
N GLN A 7 22.50 -8.84 -5.06
CA GLN A 7 22.94 -7.52 -4.61
C GLN A 7 21.77 -6.68 -4.10
N LEU A 8 20.60 -6.77 -4.75
CA LEU A 8 19.38 -6.10 -4.29
C LEU A 8 18.91 -6.68 -2.95
N VAL A 9 18.84 -8.00 -2.82
CA VAL A 9 18.48 -8.66 -1.55
C VAL A 9 19.39 -8.19 -0.41
N ARG A 10 20.70 -8.12 -0.63
CA ARG A 10 21.64 -7.59 0.38
C ARG A 10 21.36 -6.14 0.75
N ALA A 11 21.00 -5.29 -0.21
CA ALA A 11 20.66 -3.89 0.06
C ALA A 11 19.39 -3.79 0.92
N PHE A 12 18.38 -4.60 0.63
CA PHE A 12 17.09 -4.63 1.34
C PHE A 12 17.18 -5.32 2.72
N ASN A 13 18.10 -6.25 2.91
CA ASN A 13 18.30 -6.94 4.19
C ASN A 13 19.07 -6.09 5.23
N GLY A 14 19.56 -4.90 4.84
CA GLY A 14 20.28 -4.00 5.74
C GLY A 14 19.36 -2.95 6.36
N ALA A 15 18.94 -3.12 7.62
CA ALA A 15 18.08 -2.16 8.31
C ALA A 15 18.64 -0.73 8.37
N SER A 16 19.98 -0.57 8.34
CA SER A 16 20.66 0.73 8.26
C SER A 16 20.52 1.42 6.90
N ASN A 17 20.23 0.66 5.84
CA ASN A 17 20.04 1.19 4.49
C ASN A 17 18.60 1.64 4.25
N LEU A 18 17.65 1.08 5.01
CA LEU A 18 16.23 1.34 4.84
C LEU A 18 15.84 2.72 5.39
N PRO A 19 14.84 3.38 4.76
CA PRO A 19 14.28 4.59 5.31
C PRO A 19 13.64 4.31 6.68
N GLN A 20 13.76 5.27 7.58
CA GLN A 20 13.29 5.15 8.97
C GLN A 20 12.24 6.22 9.25
N PRO A 21 11.01 6.09 8.71
CA PRO A 21 9.91 6.96 9.09
C PRO A 21 9.54 6.72 10.55
N SER A 22 8.59 7.51 11.06
CA SER A 22 8.03 7.28 12.39
C SER A 22 7.54 5.85 12.55
N LYS A 23 7.86 5.23 13.70
CA LYS A 23 7.37 3.90 14.08
C LYS A 23 5.98 3.93 14.73
N SER A 24 5.45 5.12 15.04
CA SER A 24 4.16 5.26 15.71
C SER A 24 2.99 4.60 14.95
N PRO A 25 2.88 4.69 13.61
CA PRO A 25 1.81 4.00 12.91
C PRO A 25 1.91 2.46 13.01
N LEU A 26 3.13 1.90 12.97
CA LEU A 26 3.34 0.45 13.16
C LEU A 26 3.04 0.02 14.59
N ARG A 27 3.43 0.82 15.59
CA ARG A 27 3.08 0.60 17.00
C ARG A 27 1.57 0.63 17.20
N LEU A 28 0.88 1.60 16.59
CA LEU A 28 -0.58 1.67 16.62
C LEU A 28 -1.21 0.44 15.95
N SER A 29 -0.70 0.03 14.78
CA SER A 29 -1.19 -1.17 14.11
C SER A 29 -1.04 -2.43 14.98
N ALA A 30 0.13 -2.63 15.59
CA ALA A 30 0.38 -3.77 16.47
C ALA A 30 -0.52 -3.73 17.73
N LEU A 31 -0.74 -2.54 18.31
CA LEU A 31 -1.67 -2.36 19.43
C LEU A 31 -3.10 -2.74 19.04
N LEU A 32 -3.59 -2.25 17.90
CA LEU A 32 -4.94 -2.51 17.41
C LEU A 32 -5.16 -3.98 17.00
N GLU A 33 -4.09 -4.68 16.61
CA GLU A 33 -4.10 -6.11 16.32
C GLU A 33 -4.27 -6.98 17.58
N SER A 34 -3.87 -6.49 18.75
CA SER A 34 -3.98 -7.23 20.02
C SER A 34 -5.42 -7.39 20.55
N GLY A 35 -6.39 -6.71 19.94
CA GLY A 35 -7.83 -7.01 20.11
C GLY A 35 -8.59 -6.23 21.19
N ASP A 36 -7.92 -5.60 22.17
CA ASP A 36 -8.60 -4.80 23.20
C ASP A 36 -7.76 -3.59 23.67
N PRO A 37 -7.45 -2.64 22.78
CA PRO A 37 -6.65 -1.48 23.11
C PRO A 37 -7.45 -0.47 23.92
N SER A 38 -6.92 -0.01 25.07
CA SER A 38 -7.56 1.07 25.80
C SER A 38 -7.46 2.39 25.02
N PRO A 39 -8.46 3.29 25.11
CA PRO A 39 -8.39 4.61 24.47
C PRO A 39 -7.13 5.40 24.86
N ALA A 40 -6.65 5.24 26.10
CA ALA A 40 -5.45 5.89 26.60
C ALA A 40 -4.16 5.39 25.92
N GLU A 41 -4.06 4.09 25.62
CA GLU A 41 -2.90 3.53 24.89
C GLU A 41 -2.86 4.02 23.45
N ILE A 42 -4.03 4.09 22.79
CA ILE A 42 -4.14 4.67 21.45
C ILE A 42 -3.70 6.13 21.52
N GLU A 43 -4.32 6.93 22.40
CA GLU A 43 -4.00 8.36 22.56
C GLU A 43 -2.51 8.59 22.82
N ALA A 44 -1.86 7.79 23.68
CA ALA A 44 -0.43 7.93 23.96
C ALA A 44 0.44 7.75 22.70
N ILE A 45 0.10 6.82 21.82
CA ILE A 45 0.81 6.63 20.55
C ILE A 45 0.54 7.80 19.62
N VAL A 46 -0.73 8.18 19.41
CA VAL A 46 -1.04 9.20 18.41
C VAL A 46 -0.54 10.59 18.81
N HIS A 47 -0.67 10.98 20.09
CA HIS A 47 -0.17 12.28 20.57
C HIS A 47 1.36 12.43 20.44
N SER A 48 2.10 11.32 20.43
CA SER A 48 3.55 11.34 20.22
C SER A 48 3.95 11.61 18.76
N ASP A 49 3.00 11.54 17.82
CA ASP A 49 3.23 11.69 16.38
C ASP A 49 2.16 12.60 15.74
N PRO A 50 2.46 13.90 15.57
CA PRO A 50 1.54 14.86 14.95
C PRO A 50 1.17 14.50 13.51
N ALA A 51 2.07 13.87 12.74
CA ALA A 51 1.80 13.49 11.35
C ALA A 51 0.79 12.34 11.28
N LEU A 52 0.97 11.32 12.13
CA LEU A 52 -0.01 10.25 12.29
C LEU A 52 -1.36 10.80 12.76
N THR A 53 -1.38 11.68 13.77
CA THR A 53 -2.61 12.29 14.27
C THR A 53 -3.36 13.03 13.17
N ALA A 54 -2.67 13.93 12.45
CA ALA A 54 -3.27 14.70 11.36
C ALA A 54 -3.81 13.77 10.26
N GLY A 55 -3.03 12.76 9.86
CA GLY A 55 -3.44 11.78 8.87
C GLY A 55 -4.70 11.01 9.26
N LEU A 56 -4.78 10.51 10.50
CA LEU A 56 -5.96 9.79 11.00
C LEU A 56 -7.20 10.68 11.08
N LEU A 57 -7.08 11.89 11.63
CA LEU A 57 -8.21 12.83 11.74
C LEU A 57 -8.73 13.27 10.37
N LYS A 58 -7.82 13.50 9.42
CA LYS A 58 -8.17 13.86 8.06
C LYS A 58 -8.94 12.72 7.37
N THR A 59 -8.44 11.49 7.48
CA THR A 59 -9.11 10.33 6.90
C THR A 59 -10.47 10.06 7.56
N ALA A 60 -10.56 10.15 8.88
CA ALA A 60 -11.83 10.04 9.59
C ALA A 60 -12.83 11.12 9.17
N SER A 61 -12.37 12.36 8.95
CA SER A 61 -13.20 13.45 8.45
C SER A 61 -13.70 13.20 7.03
N ALA A 62 -12.89 12.58 6.18
CA ALA A 62 -13.29 12.21 4.82
C ALA A 62 -14.35 11.09 4.82
N ALA A 63 -14.20 10.10 5.71
CA ALA A 63 -15.20 9.04 5.89
C ALA A 63 -16.51 9.56 6.50
N ALA A 64 -16.44 10.60 7.34
CA ALA A 64 -17.61 11.24 7.96
C ALA A 64 -18.31 12.27 7.05
N PHE A 65 -18.34 12.02 5.74
CA PHE A 65 -18.94 12.92 4.75
C PHE A 65 -20.40 13.25 5.12
N GLY A 66 -20.79 14.52 4.98
CA GLY A 66 -22.13 15.01 5.34
C GLY A 66 -22.28 15.51 6.78
N ARG A 67 -21.26 15.42 7.63
CA ARG A 67 -21.26 16.08 8.95
C ARG A 67 -20.99 17.59 8.82
N THR A 68 -21.59 18.36 9.74
CA THR A 68 -21.43 19.82 9.80
C THR A 68 -20.04 20.29 10.22
N ARG A 69 -19.30 19.45 10.96
CA ARG A 69 -17.91 19.73 11.36
C ARG A 69 -16.99 18.52 11.09
N PRO A 70 -15.71 18.76 10.77
CA PRO A 70 -14.70 17.70 10.69
C PRO A 70 -14.51 16.97 12.03
N VAL A 71 -13.90 15.77 11.94
CA VAL A 71 -13.49 14.97 13.10
C VAL A 71 -12.31 15.66 13.78
N GLY A 72 -12.45 15.96 15.07
CA GLY A 72 -11.49 16.80 15.80
C GLY A 72 -10.67 16.07 16.88
N SER A 73 -10.93 14.79 17.13
CA SER A 73 -10.22 14.02 18.16
C SER A 73 -10.04 12.56 17.75
N ILE A 74 -9.03 11.91 18.32
CA ILE A 74 -8.76 10.48 18.06
C ILE A 74 -9.91 9.60 18.53
N ARG A 75 -10.52 9.91 19.68
CA ARG A 75 -11.73 9.22 20.14
C ARG A 75 -12.86 9.31 19.11
N GLU A 76 -13.07 10.49 18.53
CA GLU A 76 -14.06 10.67 17.46
C GLU A 76 -13.67 9.92 16.18
N ALA A 77 -12.39 9.87 15.82
CA ALA A 77 -11.90 9.07 14.71
C ALA A 77 -12.17 7.56 14.92
N VAL A 78 -11.91 7.03 16.11
CA VAL A 78 -12.24 5.63 16.48
C VAL A 78 -13.74 5.36 16.35
N MET A 79 -14.61 6.29 16.78
CA MET A 79 -16.06 6.10 16.66
C MET A 79 -16.56 6.12 15.21
N VAL A 80 -15.93 6.91 14.34
CA VAL A 80 -16.29 7.01 12.91
C VAL A 80 -15.76 5.83 12.12
N LEU A 81 -14.48 5.49 12.32
CA LEU A 81 -13.75 4.52 11.51
C LEU A 81 -13.84 3.09 12.06
N GLY A 82 -13.93 2.94 13.38
CA GLY A 82 -13.65 1.67 14.06
C GLY A 82 -12.15 1.34 14.10
N PHE A 83 -11.79 0.34 14.92
CA PHE A 83 -10.37 -0.03 15.12
C PHE A 83 -9.71 -0.63 13.87
N ARG A 84 -10.45 -1.43 13.09
CA ARG A 84 -9.94 -2.05 11.86
C ARG A 84 -9.52 -1.00 10.82
N ALA A 85 -10.42 -0.07 10.49
CA ALA A 85 -10.09 1.00 9.56
C ALA A 85 -8.98 1.91 10.10
N LEU A 86 -8.98 2.22 11.41
CA LEU A 86 -7.91 3.03 12.02
C LEU A 86 -6.53 2.38 11.85
N ARG A 87 -6.44 1.06 12.08
CA ARG A 87 -5.23 0.25 11.86
C ARG A 87 -4.79 0.32 10.40
N SER A 88 -5.72 0.10 9.47
CA SER A 88 -5.43 0.09 8.05
C SER A 88 -4.95 1.44 7.52
N VAL A 89 -5.53 2.54 8.00
CA VAL A 89 -5.07 3.89 7.68
C VAL A 89 -3.68 4.14 8.23
N ALA A 90 -3.35 3.66 9.44
CA ALA A 90 -2.00 3.78 10.00
C ALA A 90 -0.96 3.07 9.13
N ILE A 91 -1.25 1.86 8.63
CA ILE A 91 -0.37 1.12 7.70
C ILE A 91 -0.21 1.87 6.37
N ALA A 92 -1.30 2.39 5.82
CA ALA A 92 -1.26 3.16 4.59
C ALA A 92 -0.41 4.43 4.74
N LEU A 93 -0.62 5.20 5.81
CA LEU A 93 0.18 6.39 6.12
C LEU A 93 1.66 6.06 6.31
N TRP A 94 1.97 4.96 6.99
CA TRP A 94 3.35 4.51 7.16
C TRP A 94 4.02 4.15 5.83
N THR A 95 3.30 3.43 4.96
CA THR A 95 3.81 3.05 3.64
C THR A 95 4.11 4.29 2.79
N GLN A 96 3.23 5.30 2.85
CA GLN A 96 3.45 6.58 2.19
C GLN A 96 4.64 7.33 2.78
N ALA A 97 4.74 7.45 4.10
CA ALA A 97 5.85 8.14 4.76
C ALA A 97 7.21 7.49 4.44
N LEU A 98 7.27 6.15 4.51
CA LEU A 98 8.47 5.37 4.20
C LEU A 98 9.07 5.71 2.83
N VAL A 99 8.21 5.86 1.83
CA VAL A 99 8.64 6.11 0.45
C VAL A 99 8.75 7.61 0.20
N CYS A 100 7.71 8.39 0.44
CA CYS A 100 7.62 9.78 0.02
C CYS A 100 8.50 10.74 0.83
N GLU A 101 8.88 10.41 2.07
CA GLU A 101 9.84 11.21 2.85
C GLU A 101 11.30 10.84 2.57
N GLY A 102 11.52 9.77 1.81
CA GLY A 102 12.86 9.31 1.43
C GLY A 102 13.57 10.25 0.45
N LYS A 103 14.90 10.15 0.39
CA LYS A 103 15.70 10.91 -0.57
C LYS A 103 15.78 10.17 -1.90
N HIS A 104 15.00 10.64 -2.87
CA HIS A 104 14.94 10.03 -4.20
C HIS A 104 16.01 10.57 -5.14
N LYS A 105 16.70 9.64 -5.82
CA LYS A 105 17.60 9.93 -6.94
C LYS A 105 17.17 9.25 -8.25
N SER A 106 16.09 8.48 -8.19
CA SER A 106 15.50 7.75 -9.30
C SER A 106 14.45 8.60 -10.04
N ARG A 107 13.94 8.07 -11.15
CA ARG A 107 12.83 8.64 -11.93
C ARG A 107 11.45 8.46 -11.28
N LEU A 108 11.36 8.00 -10.02
CA LEU A 108 10.07 7.78 -9.37
C LEU A 108 9.31 9.11 -9.22
N ASP A 109 8.09 9.15 -9.74
CA ASP A 109 7.15 10.23 -9.51
C ASP A 109 6.36 9.93 -8.22
N LEU A 110 6.63 10.70 -7.16
CA LEU A 110 6.04 10.48 -5.84
C LEU A 110 4.53 10.74 -5.82
N VAL A 111 4.04 11.64 -6.66
CA VAL A 111 2.60 11.90 -6.77
C VAL A 111 1.93 10.67 -7.39
N ARG A 112 2.47 10.15 -8.49
CA ARG A 112 1.96 8.92 -9.12
C ARG A 112 2.08 7.70 -8.21
N PHE A 113 3.19 7.59 -7.47
CA PHE A 113 3.34 6.55 -6.44
C PHE A 113 2.22 6.61 -5.41
N SER A 114 1.98 7.80 -4.86
CA SER A 114 0.97 7.99 -3.82
C SER A 114 -0.45 7.77 -4.35
N THR A 115 -0.82 8.41 -5.47
CA THR A 115 -2.14 8.24 -6.10
C THR A 115 -2.38 6.78 -6.44
N GLY A 116 -1.41 6.13 -7.10
CA GLY A 116 -1.53 4.74 -7.53
C GLY A 116 -1.62 3.76 -6.35
N SER A 117 -0.89 4.02 -5.26
CA SER A 117 -0.97 3.19 -4.05
C SER A 117 -2.34 3.28 -3.38
N TYR A 118 -2.87 4.49 -3.20
CA TYR A 118 -4.22 4.67 -2.66
C TYR A 118 -5.30 4.13 -3.59
N PHE A 119 -5.16 4.35 -4.90
CA PHE A 119 -6.06 3.77 -5.90
C PHE A 119 -6.12 2.25 -5.78
N THR A 120 -4.97 1.58 -5.74
CA THR A 120 -4.89 0.13 -5.57
C THR A 120 -5.55 -0.33 -4.27
N GLY A 121 -5.27 0.35 -3.14
CA GLY A 121 -5.92 0.04 -1.86
C GLY A 121 -7.44 0.18 -1.90
N ILE A 122 -7.95 1.30 -2.42
CA ILE A 122 -9.38 1.58 -2.50
C ILE A 122 -10.07 0.56 -3.40
N LEU A 123 -9.56 0.36 -4.63
CA LEU A 123 -10.16 -0.58 -5.57
C LEU A 123 -10.14 -2.02 -5.03
N ALA A 124 -9.03 -2.47 -4.42
CA ALA A 124 -8.97 -3.81 -3.83
C ALA A 124 -10.01 -4.00 -2.71
N SER A 125 -10.20 -2.98 -1.87
CA SER A 125 -11.22 -2.97 -0.82
C SER A 125 -12.65 -2.94 -1.36
N GLU A 126 -12.91 -2.21 -2.45
CA GLU A 126 -14.24 -2.20 -3.08
C GLU A 126 -14.52 -3.56 -3.72
N LEU A 127 -13.55 -4.15 -4.43
CA LEU A 127 -13.64 -5.49 -5.02
C LEU A 127 -13.91 -6.57 -3.97
N SER A 128 -13.23 -6.48 -2.82
CA SER A 128 -13.46 -7.43 -1.72
C SER A 128 -14.85 -7.30 -1.11
N SER A 129 -15.41 -6.08 -1.07
CA SER A 129 -16.71 -5.80 -0.45
C SER A 129 -17.90 -6.27 -1.29
N VAL A 130 -17.76 -6.30 -2.62
CA VAL A 130 -18.80 -6.79 -3.55
C VAL A 130 -18.67 -8.29 -3.83
N SER A 131 -17.51 -8.88 -3.52
CA SER A 131 -17.29 -10.31 -3.67
C SER A 131 -17.92 -11.09 -2.51
N PRO A 132 -18.44 -12.31 -2.74
CA PRO A 132 -18.86 -13.18 -1.64
C PRO A 132 -17.62 -13.51 -0.80
N GLU A 133 -17.49 -12.87 0.37
CA GLU A 133 -16.30 -13.03 1.21
C GLU A 133 -16.00 -14.52 1.47
N PRO A 134 -14.74 -14.97 1.37
CA PRO A 134 -14.37 -16.27 1.85
C PRO A 134 -14.56 -16.31 3.37
N LYS A 135 -15.68 -16.89 3.81
CA LYS A 135 -15.98 -17.17 5.22
C LYS A 135 -15.10 -18.34 5.66
N GLY A 136 -13.87 -18.05 6.06
CA GLY A 136 -12.91 -19.08 6.45
C GLY A 136 -11.77 -18.56 7.33
N GLU A 137 -10.87 -19.46 7.69
CA GLU A 137 -9.66 -19.12 8.43
C GLU A 137 -8.80 -18.11 7.65
N GLY A 138 -8.37 -17.07 8.36
CA GLY A 138 -7.57 -16.00 7.76
C GLY A 138 -8.34 -15.12 6.77
N ALA A 139 -9.67 -14.98 6.93
CA ALA A 139 -10.45 -13.98 6.20
C ALA A 139 -10.00 -12.55 6.55
N TRP A 140 -9.87 -11.71 5.53
CA TRP A 140 -9.47 -10.31 5.65
C TRP A 140 -10.70 -9.41 5.52
N SER A 141 -10.83 -8.41 6.38
CA SER A 141 -11.85 -7.38 6.18
C SER A 141 -11.48 -6.47 5.00
N SER A 142 -12.46 -5.76 4.43
CA SER A 142 -12.21 -4.79 3.35
C SER A 142 -11.20 -3.72 3.75
N GLU A 143 -11.19 -3.29 5.01
CA GLU A 143 -10.20 -2.35 5.52
C GLU A 143 -8.78 -2.96 5.52
N GLU A 144 -8.63 -4.23 5.89
CA GLU A 144 -7.34 -4.92 5.86
C GLU A 144 -6.85 -5.09 4.41
N VAL A 145 -7.75 -5.40 3.48
CA VAL A 145 -7.47 -5.43 2.03
C VAL A 145 -7.04 -4.06 1.51
N PHE A 146 -7.65 -2.96 1.98
CA PHE A 146 -7.23 -1.60 1.63
C PHE A 146 -5.76 -1.36 2.01
N ALA A 147 -5.39 -1.65 3.27
CA ALA A 147 -4.02 -1.46 3.74
C ALA A 147 -3.03 -2.32 2.95
N PHE A 148 -3.42 -3.56 2.64
CA PHE A 148 -2.61 -4.47 1.84
C PHE A 148 -2.43 -3.97 0.40
N GLY A 149 -3.47 -3.42 -0.23
CA GLY A 149 -3.36 -2.83 -1.56
C GLY A 149 -2.42 -1.62 -1.62
N VAL A 150 -2.43 -0.77 -0.58
CA VAL A 150 -1.44 0.32 -0.46
C VAL A 150 -0.02 -0.25 -0.27
N LEU A 151 0.14 -1.26 0.58
CA LEU A 151 1.41 -1.92 0.85
C LEU A 151 1.95 -2.69 -0.38
N GLY A 152 1.09 -3.13 -1.29
CA GLY A 152 1.47 -3.91 -2.48
C GLY A 152 2.49 -3.20 -3.39
N ARG A 153 2.58 -1.87 -3.35
CA ARG A 153 3.57 -1.09 -4.13
C ARG A 153 4.90 -0.87 -3.39
N LEU A 154 5.06 -1.41 -2.17
CA LEU A 154 6.25 -1.22 -1.34
C LEU A 154 7.55 -1.61 -2.05
N GLY A 155 7.55 -2.71 -2.81
CA GLY A 155 8.75 -3.18 -3.53
C GLY A 155 9.29 -2.16 -4.52
N VAL A 156 8.39 -1.49 -5.26
CA VAL A 156 8.75 -0.41 -6.19
C VAL A 156 9.33 0.79 -5.42
N GLY A 157 8.67 1.20 -4.33
CA GLY A 157 9.12 2.30 -3.49
C GLY A 157 10.50 2.06 -2.89
N LEU A 158 10.73 0.87 -2.33
CA LEU A 158 12.04 0.50 -1.79
C LEU A 158 13.11 0.40 -2.88
N LEU A 159 12.80 -0.15 -4.06
CA LEU A 159 13.77 -0.20 -5.16
C LEU A 159 14.22 1.22 -5.56
N SER A 160 13.27 2.15 -5.63
CA SER A 160 13.54 3.55 -5.99
C SER A 160 14.49 4.27 -5.01
N LEU A 161 14.48 3.85 -3.74
CA LEU A 161 15.26 4.44 -2.64
C LEU A 161 16.64 3.78 -2.50
N LEU A 162 16.67 2.45 -2.56
CA LEU A 162 17.87 1.67 -2.23
C LEU A 162 18.75 1.40 -3.46
N ALA A 163 18.15 1.37 -4.65
CA ALA A 163 18.80 1.03 -5.89
C ALA A 163 18.27 1.91 -7.04
N PRO A 164 18.47 3.25 -6.96
CA PRO A 164 17.88 4.19 -7.93
C PRO A 164 18.29 3.92 -9.38
N ASP A 165 19.55 3.52 -9.61
CA ASP A 165 20.03 3.16 -10.95
C ASP A 165 19.31 1.91 -11.49
N GLU A 166 19.02 0.92 -10.62
CA GLU A 166 18.30 -0.27 -11.01
C GLU A 166 16.81 0.01 -11.23
N PHE A 167 16.21 0.86 -10.39
CA PHE A 167 14.87 1.38 -10.63
C PHE A 167 14.77 2.04 -12.01
N ASP A 168 15.73 2.90 -12.38
CA ASP A 168 15.70 3.60 -13.66
C ASP A 168 15.84 2.64 -14.85
N ARG A 169 16.62 1.56 -14.70
CA ARG A 169 16.71 0.49 -15.70
C ARG A 169 15.39 -0.26 -15.86
N VAL A 170 14.75 -0.63 -14.76
CA VAL A 170 13.44 -1.30 -14.74
C VAL A 170 12.39 -0.38 -15.35
N TYR A 171 12.38 0.90 -14.98
CA TYR A 171 11.49 1.92 -15.52
C TYR A 171 11.67 2.04 -17.04
N ALA A 172 12.91 2.16 -17.53
CA ALA A 172 13.18 2.27 -18.96
C ALA A 172 12.74 1.01 -19.74
N LYS A 173 12.93 -0.18 -19.17
CA LYS A 173 12.44 -1.43 -19.77
C LYS A 173 10.92 -1.47 -19.84
N ALA A 174 10.25 -1.14 -18.74
CA ALA A 174 8.79 -1.10 -18.66
C ALA A 174 8.19 -0.07 -19.63
N GLU A 175 8.82 1.11 -19.74
CA GLU A 175 8.43 2.17 -20.67
C GLU A 175 8.56 1.75 -22.14
N SER A 176 9.64 1.03 -22.47
CA SER A 176 9.92 0.52 -23.81
C SER A 176 8.94 -0.60 -24.20
N ASP A 177 8.68 -1.52 -23.27
CA ASP A 177 7.83 -2.70 -23.52
C ASP A 177 6.33 -2.43 -23.34
N LYS A 178 5.97 -1.28 -22.75
CA LYS A 178 4.61 -0.96 -22.30
C LYS A 178 4.05 -1.97 -21.30
N THR A 179 4.88 -2.37 -20.35
CA THR A 179 4.54 -3.33 -19.28
C THR A 179 4.57 -2.66 -17.90
N SER A 180 4.11 -3.36 -16.86
CA SER A 180 4.25 -2.90 -15.49
C SER A 180 5.71 -2.95 -15.03
N LEU A 181 6.05 -2.22 -13.97
CA LEU A 181 7.38 -2.30 -13.36
C LEU A 181 7.65 -3.70 -12.80
N GLU A 182 6.63 -4.40 -12.31
CA GLU A 182 6.75 -5.78 -11.84
C GLU A 182 7.11 -6.73 -13.00
N THR A 183 6.39 -6.65 -14.12
CA THR A 183 6.68 -7.46 -15.31
C THR A 183 8.07 -7.16 -15.88
N ALA A 184 8.45 -5.88 -15.95
CA ALA A 184 9.78 -5.51 -16.42
C ALA A 184 10.89 -5.97 -15.47
N PHE A 185 10.67 -5.89 -14.16
CA PHE A 185 11.62 -6.39 -13.16
C PHE A 185 11.77 -7.91 -13.26
N GLN A 186 10.67 -8.65 -13.37
CA GLN A 186 10.68 -10.10 -13.62
C GLN A 186 11.42 -10.46 -14.90
N ALA A 187 11.26 -9.70 -15.98
CA ALA A 187 11.98 -9.95 -17.23
C ALA A 187 13.50 -9.71 -17.10
N LEU A 188 13.93 -8.78 -16.24
CA LEU A 188 15.35 -8.47 -16.02
C LEU A 188 16.02 -9.38 -14.99
N HIS A 189 15.30 -9.82 -13.96
CA HIS A 189 15.86 -10.52 -12.79
C HIS A 189 15.35 -11.96 -12.62
N GLY A 190 14.28 -12.36 -13.32
CA GLY A 190 13.61 -13.66 -13.14
C GLY A 190 12.89 -13.82 -11.80
N ARG A 191 12.67 -12.72 -11.06
CA ARG A 191 12.14 -12.68 -9.68
C ARG A 191 11.19 -11.49 -9.51
N SER A 192 10.46 -11.44 -8.40
CA SER A 192 9.41 -10.44 -8.14
C SER A 192 9.92 -9.25 -7.31
N LEU A 193 9.36 -8.04 -7.53
CA LEU A 193 9.56 -6.91 -6.60
C LEU A 193 8.90 -7.16 -5.24
N HIS A 194 7.81 -7.93 -5.20
CA HIS A 194 7.14 -8.30 -3.95
C HIS A 194 8.06 -9.13 -3.05
N GLU A 195 8.95 -9.93 -3.65
CA GLU A 195 9.97 -10.66 -2.89
C GLU A 195 10.96 -9.71 -2.21
N LEU A 196 11.43 -8.69 -2.93
CA LEU A 196 12.27 -7.65 -2.32
C LEU A 196 11.51 -6.86 -1.25
N ALA A 197 10.22 -6.58 -1.47
CA ALA A 197 9.36 -5.92 -0.49
C ALA A 197 9.30 -6.72 0.83
N LEU A 198 9.16 -8.04 0.76
CA LEU A 198 9.17 -8.93 1.92
C LEU A 198 10.52 -8.90 2.66
N VAL A 199 11.64 -8.95 1.92
CA VAL A 199 12.99 -8.85 2.52
C VAL A 199 13.13 -7.53 3.28
N GLY A 200 12.74 -6.41 2.68
CA GLY A 200 12.76 -5.09 3.31
C GLY A 200 11.84 -5.02 4.54
N ALA A 201 10.63 -5.55 4.44
CA ALA A 201 9.66 -5.58 5.53
C ALA A 201 10.18 -6.36 6.75
N ARG A 202 10.77 -7.54 6.53
CA ARG A 202 11.38 -8.34 7.61
C ARG A 202 12.59 -7.64 8.23
N SER A 203 13.43 -7.00 7.41
CA SER A 203 14.59 -6.22 7.86
C SER A 203 14.20 -5.02 8.75
N MET A 204 13.07 -4.38 8.46
CA MET A 204 12.49 -3.31 9.30
C MET A 204 11.71 -3.82 10.52
N ALA A 205 11.60 -5.14 10.70
CA ALA A 205 10.80 -5.79 11.74
C ALA A 205 9.33 -5.31 11.73
N LEU A 206 8.71 -5.29 10.55
CA LEU A 206 7.28 -5.02 10.43
C LEU A 206 6.46 -6.10 11.16
N PRO A 207 5.22 -5.78 11.61
CA PRO A 207 4.30 -6.77 12.15
C PRO A 207 4.18 -8.00 11.24
N GLU A 208 4.11 -9.19 11.85
CA GLU A 208 4.09 -10.46 11.12
C GLU A 208 2.91 -10.55 10.15
N SER A 209 1.76 -9.96 10.50
CA SER A 209 0.61 -9.85 9.62
C SER A 209 0.89 -9.13 8.29
N LEU A 210 1.74 -8.10 8.30
CA LEU A 210 2.16 -7.41 7.07
C LEU A 210 3.18 -8.24 6.29
N CYS A 211 4.11 -8.91 6.98
CA CYS A 211 5.07 -9.80 6.34
C CYS A 211 4.37 -10.98 5.66
N ALA A 212 3.41 -11.62 6.33
CA ALA A 212 2.61 -12.71 5.79
C ALA A 212 1.78 -12.27 4.55
N ALA A 213 1.26 -11.04 4.54
CA ALA A 213 0.56 -10.48 3.39
C ALA A 213 1.50 -10.32 2.18
N LEU A 214 2.69 -9.75 2.40
CA LEU A 214 3.71 -9.60 1.35
C LEU A 214 4.24 -10.95 0.85
N GLU A 215 4.37 -11.94 1.73
CA GLU A 215 4.75 -13.31 1.38
C GLU A 215 3.68 -13.98 0.51
N THR A 216 2.40 -13.80 0.83
CA THR A 216 1.30 -14.30 0.00
C THR A 216 1.29 -13.60 -1.36
N LEU A 217 1.53 -12.27 -1.40
CA LEU A 217 1.64 -11.50 -2.65
C LEU A 217 2.81 -11.98 -3.54
N SER A 218 3.93 -12.35 -2.92
CA SER A 218 5.13 -12.79 -3.63
C SER A 218 5.05 -14.24 -4.12
N THR A 219 4.37 -15.13 -3.40
CA THR A 219 4.37 -16.57 -3.68
C THR A 219 3.05 -17.07 -4.27
N GLY A 220 1.96 -16.32 -4.10
CA GLY A 220 0.59 -16.77 -4.35
C GLY A 220 0.12 -17.87 -3.40
N GLN A 221 0.88 -18.18 -2.33
CA GLN A 221 0.58 -19.25 -1.38
C GLN A 221 0.31 -18.65 0.00
N GLY A 222 -0.71 -19.17 0.69
CA GLY A 222 -1.11 -18.71 2.02
C GLY A 222 -2.43 -19.32 2.46
N LEU A 223 -2.98 -18.83 3.57
CA LEU A 223 -4.34 -19.19 3.98
C LEU A 223 -5.36 -18.76 2.91
N PRO A 224 -6.49 -19.47 2.77
CA PRO A 224 -7.48 -19.18 1.73
C PRO A 224 -7.92 -17.71 1.68
N GLY A 225 -8.15 -17.08 2.83
CA GLY A 225 -8.53 -15.66 2.89
C GLY A 225 -7.41 -14.71 2.47
N ALA A 226 -6.14 -15.02 2.76
CA ALA A 226 -4.99 -14.24 2.31
C ALA A 226 -4.78 -14.36 0.79
N VAL A 227 -5.00 -15.55 0.22
CA VAL A 227 -4.95 -15.77 -1.23
C VAL A 227 -6.07 -14.98 -1.94
N ALA A 228 -7.28 -14.96 -1.38
CA ALA A 228 -8.37 -14.14 -1.91
C ALA A 228 -8.06 -12.64 -1.84
N ALA A 229 -7.56 -12.15 -0.70
CA ALA A 229 -7.12 -10.76 -0.55
C ALA A 229 -6.02 -10.40 -1.58
N THR A 230 -5.08 -11.31 -1.81
CA THR A 230 -4.03 -11.17 -2.82
C THR A 230 -4.60 -11.07 -4.23
N SER A 231 -5.63 -11.87 -4.55
CA SER A 231 -6.32 -11.76 -5.84
C SER A 231 -6.89 -10.35 -6.06
N PHE A 232 -7.60 -9.78 -5.08
CA PHE A 232 -8.12 -8.41 -5.20
C PHE A 232 -7.01 -7.37 -5.38
N VAL A 233 -5.91 -7.50 -4.62
CA VAL A 233 -4.76 -6.57 -4.72
C VAL A 233 -4.06 -6.69 -6.07
N THR A 234 -3.81 -7.91 -6.57
CA THR A 234 -3.18 -8.11 -7.88
C THR A 234 -4.04 -7.59 -9.02
N THR A 235 -5.36 -7.80 -8.98
CA THR A 235 -6.31 -7.20 -9.93
C THR A 235 -6.25 -5.67 -9.86
N ALA A 236 -6.28 -5.09 -8.66
CA ALA A 236 -6.22 -3.64 -8.49
C ALA A 236 -4.89 -3.02 -8.95
N LEU A 237 -3.77 -3.73 -8.80
CA LEU A 237 -2.45 -3.32 -9.34
C LEU A 237 -2.47 -3.30 -10.87
N GLN A 238 -2.97 -4.38 -11.48
CA GLN A 238 -3.11 -4.50 -12.94
C GLN A 238 -4.00 -3.41 -13.51
N VAL A 239 -5.19 -3.20 -12.92
CA VAL A 239 -6.12 -2.14 -13.32
C VAL A 239 -5.46 -0.77 -13.19
N ALA A 240 -4.68 -0.52 -12.12
CA ALA A 240 -3.98 0.75 -11.96
C ALA A 240 -3.04 1.01 -13.14
N ASP A 241 -2.24 0.02 -13.51
CA ASP A 241 -1.25 0.12 -14.59
C ASP A 241 -1.88 0.29 -15.98
N SER A 242 -3.12 -0.15 -16.21
CA SER A 242 -3.86 0.06 -17.47
C SER A 242 -4.79 1.27 -17.50
N ASN A 243 -5.01 1.95 -16.36
CA ASN A 243 -5.98 3.05 -16.23
C ASN A 243 -5.33 4.39 -15.83
N GLY A 244 -4.06 4.61 -16.20
CA GLY A 244 -3.34 5.86 -15.90
C GLY A 244 -3.03 6.09 -14.41
N MET A 245 -3.25 5.08 -13.57
CA MET A 245 -2.95 5.09 -12.12
C MET A 245 -1.67 4.29 -11.78
N GLY A 246 -0.95 3.81 -12.79
CA GLY A 246 0.33 3.16 -12.64
C GLY A 246 1.46 4.14 -12.31
N ILE A 247 2.62 3.59 -11.91
CA ILE A 247 3.83 4.40 -11.67
C ILE A 247 4.33 5.03 -12.98
N GLY A 248 4.30 4.23 -14.06
CA GLY A 248 4.79 4.62 -15.38
C GLY A 248 3.86 5.59 -16.11
N LYS A 249 4.43 6.50 -16.91
CA LYS A 249 3.70 7.48 -17.74
C LYS A 249 3.07 6.89 -19.01
N TRP A 250 2.99 5.58 -19.10
CA TRP A 250 2.41 4.84 -20.21
C TRP A 250 1.29 3.95 -19.70
N ASP A 251 0.38 3.62 -20.60
CA ASP A 251 -0.65 2.64 -20.33
C ASP A 251 -0.11 1.24 -20.61
N VAL A 252 -0.39 0.31 -19.69
CA VAL A 252 -0.15 -1.11 -19.89
C VAL A 252 -1.37 -1.71 -20.56
N SER A 253 -1.18 -2.33 -21.72
CA SER A 253 -2.27 -3.02 -22.40
C SER A 253 -2.65 -4.26 -21.59
N LEU A 254 -3.87 -4.27 -21.08
CA LEU A 254 -4.48 -5.40 -20.40
C LEU A 254 -5.86 -5.63 -21.00
N ASP A 255 -6.19 -6.89 -21.22
CA ASP A 255 -7.53 -7.31 -21.57
C ASP A 255 -8.35 -7.38 -20.27
N LEU A 256 -8.88 -6.22 -19.86
CA LEU A 256 -9.80 -6.16 -18.72
C LEU A 256 -11.18 -6.66 -19.17
N PRO A 257 -11.89 -7.42 -18.32
CA PRO A 257 -13.28 -7.77 -18.61
C PRO A 257 -14.11 -6.51 -18.88
N ASP A 258 -14.90 -6.53 -19.95
CA ASP A 258 -15.90 -5.49 -20.23
C ASP A 258 -17.08 -5.66 -19.26
N ASP A 259 -16.87 -5.17 -18.03
CA ASP A 259 -17.78 -5.27 -16.90
C ASP A 259 -18.13 -3.87 -16.40
N HIS A 260 -19.42 -3.53 -16.50
CA HIS A 260 -19.95 -2.22 -16.09
C HIS A 260 -19.74 -1.96 -14.59
N GLU A 261 -19.87 -2.99 -13.75
CA GLU A 261 -19.69 -2.87 -12.31
C GLU A 261 -18.21 -2.58 -11.99
N LEU A 262 -17.29 -3.26 -12.67
CA LEU A 262 -15.85 -2.98 -12.56
C LEU A 262 -15.52 -1.56 -13.01
N ALA A 263 -16.12 -1.07 -14.09
CA ALA A 263 -15.90 0.29 -14.57
C ALA A 263 -16.35 1.35 -13.55
N GLU A 264 -17.49 1.15 -12.87
CA GLU A 264 -17.94 2.04 -11.81
C GLU A 264 -17.00 2.04 -10.59
N LEU A 265 -16.54 0.86 -10.16
CA LEU A 265 -15.58 0.71 -9.06
C LEU A 265 -14.27 1.47 -9.39
N ILE A 266 -13.79 1.35 -10.63
CA ILE A 266 -12.60 2.06 -11.10
C ILE A 266 -12.78 3.58 -10.99
N GLU A 267 -13.89 4.14 -11.50
CA GLU A 267 -14.10 5.59 -11.47
C GLU A 267 -14.25 6.12 -10.04
N ARG A 268 -14.93 5.38 -9.15
CA ARG A 268 -14.98 5.73 -7.71
C ARG A 268 -13.61 5.73 -7.06
N ALA A 269 -12.78 4.72 -7.34
CA ALA A 269 -11.43 4.63 -6.83
C ALA A 269 -10.53 5.77 -7.36
N LYS A 270 -10.66 6.15 -8.64
CA LYS A 270 -9.92 7.29 -9.23
C LYS A 270 -10.29 8.63 -8.55
N ALA A 271 -11.57 8.87 -8.34
CA ALA A 271 -12.05 10.09 -7.68
C ALA A 271 -11.52 10.18 -6.23
N SER A 272 -11.59 9.07 -5.50
CA SER A 272 -11.21 9.01 -4.08
C SER A 272 -9.69 9.11 -3.86
N SER A 273 -8.88 8.45 -4.69
CA SER A 273 -7.42 8.50 -4.61
C SER A 273 -6.87 9.91 -4.89
N THR A 274 -7.41 10.59 -5.90
CA THR A 274 -7.03 11.98 -6.24
C THR A 274 -7.47 12.97 -5.15
N GLY A 275 -8.69 12.79 -4.61
CA GLY A 275 -9.21 13.62 -3.51
C GLY A 275 -8.44 13.45 -2.20
N THR A 276 -7.83 12.28 -1.97
CA THR A 276 -6.99 12.03 -0.79
C THR A 276 -5.73 12.90 -0.82
N LEU A 277 -5.13 13.09 -2.01
CA LEU A 277 -3.94 13.91 -2.23
C LEU A 277 -4.17 15.42 -2.19
N LEU A 278 -5.24 15.91 -2.82
CA LEU A 278 -5.57 17.34 -2.83
C LEU A 278 -5.92 17.90 -1.45
N LYS A 279 -6.27 17.03 -0.49
CA LYS A 279 -6.53 17.41 0.89
C LYS A 279 -5.28 17.29 1.79
N SER A 280 -4.13 16.83 1.27
CA SER A 280 -2.84 16.66 2.00
C SER A 280 -1.77 17.68 1.64
N ALA A 281 -1.96 18.41 0.54
CA ALA A 281 -1.21 19.61 0.21
C ALA A 281 -1.88 20.83 0.84
#